data_AF-A0A7W1SV37-F1
#
_entry.id   AF-A0A7W1SV37-F1
#
_cell.length_a   1.000
_cell.length_b   1.000
_cell.length_c   1.000
_cell.angle_alpha   90.00
_cell.angle_beta   90.00
_cell.angle_gamma   90.00
#
_symmetry.space_group_name_H-M   'P 1'
#
loop_
_entity.id
_entity.type
_entity.pdbx_description
1 polymer ?
#
loop_
_entity_poly.entity_id
_entity_poly.type
_entity_poly.pdbx_seq_one_letter_code
_entity_poly.pdbx_strand_id
1 'polypeptide(L)'
;MKWLKWVGYGLLALVAASIPAYWWLLAESHRAPPSSYAIDLDQVRQLADSQAGEKPQLIRLETVAHLSAPKVFVVAGDGWQDVDLPVASYELV
;
A
#
# COMPACT_ATOMS: atom_id res chain seq x y z
N MET A 1 -14.70 19.78 -39.36
CA MET A 1 -15.32 18.50 -38.93
C MET A 1 -14.38 17.30 -38.87
N LYS A 2 -13.29 17.20 -39.65
CA LYS A 2 -12.36 16.06 -39.58
C LYS A 2 -11.61 15.95 -38.24
N TRP A 3 -11.21 17.08 -37.64
CA TRP A 3 -10.60 17.16 -36.31
C TRP A 3 -11.44 16.48 -35.23
N LEU A 4 -12.76 16.76 -35.20
CA LEU A 4 -13.65 16.20 -34.19
C LEU A 4 -13.70 14.67 -34.24
N LYS A 5 -13.59 14.09 -35.44
CA LYS A 5 -13.51 12.63 -35.63
C LYS A 5 -12.21 12.06 -35.06
N TRP A 6 -11.08 12.73 -35.27
CA TRP A 6 -9.79 12.32 -34.69
C TRP A 6 -9.78 12.39 -33.17
N VAL A 7 -10.34 13.46 -32.59
CA VAL A 7 -10.51 13.55 -31.13
C VAL A 7 -11.41 12.43 -30.62
N GLY A 8 -12.51 12.13 -31.33
CA GLY A 8 -13.40 11.02 -31.01
C GLY A 8 -12.70 9.66 -31.02
N TYR A 9 -11.89 9.39 -32.06
CA TYR A 9 -11.11 8.16 -32.13
C TYR A 9 -10.05 8.08 -31.03
N GLY A 10 -9.40 9.20 -30.70
CA GLY A 10 -8.46 9.26 -29.59
C GLY A 10 -9.11 8.93 -28.24
N LEU A 11 -10.27 9.53 -27.95
CA LEU A 11 -11.04 9.23 -26.75
C LEU A 11 -11.50 7.76 -26.70
N LEU A 12 -11.98 7.22 -27.82
CA LEU A 12 -12.40 5.83 -27.91
C LEU A 12 -11.22 4.87 -27.64
N ALA A 13 -10.05 5.17 -28.19
CA ALA A 13 -8.84 4.39 -27.93
C ALA A 13 -8.42 4.45 -26.46
N LEU A 14 -8.51 5.62 -25.82
CA LEU A 14 -8.21 5.76 -24.38
C LEU A 14 -9.18 4.95 -23.51
N VAL A 15 -10.48 4.98 -23.81
CA VAL A 15 -11.48 4.18 -23.10
C VAL A 15 -11.23 2.69 -23.30
N ALA A 16 -10.93 2.27 -24.53
CA ALA A 16 -10.61 0.87 -24.81
C ALA A 16 -9.36 0.40 -24.06
N ALA A 17 -8.33 1.25 -23.95
CA ALA A 17 -7.10 0.95 -23.22
C ALA A 17 -7.25 1.01 -21.70
N SER A 18 -8.16 1.85 -21.18
CA SER A 18 -8.35 2.00 -19.73
C SER A 18 -8.97 0.76 -19.09
N ILE A 19 -9.77 -0.03 -19.82
CA ILE A 19 -10.38 -1.26 -19.31
C ILE A 19 -9.33 -2.30 -18.90
N PRO A 20 -8.42 -2.78 -19.78
CA PRO A 20 -7.41 -3.74 -19.39
C PRO A 20 -6.38 -3.13 -18.42
N ALA A 21 -6.09 -1.83 -18.54
CA ALA A 21 -5.21 -1.14 -17.61
C ALA A 21 -5.79 -1.12 -16.18
N TYR A 22 -7.09 -0.81 -16.05
CA TYR A 22 -7.81 -0.83 -14.77
C TYR A 22 -7.77 -2.23 -14.16
N TRP A 23 -8.07 -3.25 -14.95
CA TRP A 23 -8.03 -4.62 -14.47
C TRP A 23 -6.63 -5.02 -14.00
N TRP A 24 -5.61 -4.78 -14.83
CA TRP A 24 -4.22 -5.16 -14.51
C TRP A 24 -3.66 -4.43 -13.29
N LEU A 25 -3.93 -3.13 -13.17
CA LEU A 25 -3.33 -2.28 -12.13
C LEU A 25 -4.07 -2.36 -10.79
N LEU A 26 -5.38 -2.57 -10.79
CA LEU A 26 -6.22 -2.40 -9.60
C LEU A 26 -7.05 -3.63 -9.22
N ALA A 27 -7.39 -4.51 -10.19
CA ALA A 27 -8.20 -5.70 -9.92
C ALA A 27 -7.34 -6.97 -9.79
N GLU A 28 -6.40 -7.18 -10.70
CA GLU A 28 -5.54 -8.36 -10.76
C GLU A 28 -4.43 -8.24 -9.70
N SER A 29 -4.84 -8.51 -8.47
CA SER A 29 -3.98 -8.55 -7.29
C SER A 29 -3.09 -9.78 -7.37
N HIS A 30 -2.00 -9.69 -8.15
CA HIS A 30 -0.99 -10.73 -8.26
C HIS A 30 -0.44 -11.04 -6.87
N ARG A 31 -0.90 -12.15 -6.28
CA ARG A 31 -0.27 -12.65 -5.06
C ARG A 31 1.06 -13.24 -5.46
N ALA A 32 2.11 -12.85 -4.76
CA ALA A 32 3.33 -13.64 -4.77
C ALA A 32 2.95 -15.10 -4.45
N PRO A 33 3.59 -16.10 -5.09
CA PRO A 33 3.38 -17.50 -4.74
C PRO A 33 3.51 -17.63 -3.21
N PRO A 34 2.67 -18.45 -2.55
CA PRO A 34 2.75 -18.61 -1.11
C PRO A 34 4.15 -19.09 -0.74
N SER A 35 4.98 -18.18 -0.25
CA SER A 35 6.27 -18.47 0.34
C SER A 35 6.09 -18.49 1.85
N SER A 36 6.44 -19.61 2.47
CA SER A 36 6.49 -19.70 3.92
C SER A 36 7.83 -19.18 4.40
N TYR A 37 7.84 -18.01 5.02
CA TYR A 37 8.96 -17.58 5.84
C TYR A 37 8.62 -17.92 7.29
N ALA A 38 9.28 -18.94 7.84
CA ALA A 38 9.16 -19.22 9.27
C ALA A 38 9.91 -18.12 10.02
N ILE A 39 9.17 -17.18 10.62
CA ILE A 39 9.75 -16.23 11.57
C ILE A 39 9.82 -16.95 12.92
N ASP A 40 11.03 -17.32 13.32
CA ASP A 40 11.27 -17.86 14.65
C ASP A 40 11.32 -16.70 15.66
N LEU A 41 10.23 -16.52 16.40
CA LEU A 41 10.12 -15.48 17.41
C LEU A 41 11.08 -15.68 18.59
N ASP A 42 11.48 -16.92 18.88
CA ASP A 42 12.42 -17.18 19.97
C ASP A 42 13.82 -16.76 19.56
N GLN A 43 14.21 -17.02 18.31
CA GLN A 43 15.46 -16.52 17.75
C GLN A 43 15.48 -14.98 17.66
N VAL A 44 14.36 -14.35 17.25
CA VAL A 44 14.25 -12.87 17.21
C VAL A 44 14.42 -12.27 18.61
N ARG A 45 13.79 -12.86 19.62
CA ARG A 45 13.94 -12.41 21.02
C ARG A 45 15.35 -12.62 21.52
N GLN A 46 15.96 -13.77 21.24
CA GLN A 46 17.35 -14.03 21.63
C GLN A 46 18.31 -13.00 21.00
N LEU A 47 18.11 -12.65 19.74
CA LEU A 47 18.91 -11.64 19.06
C LEU A 47 18.68 -10.24 19.67
N ALA A 48 17.42 -9.88 19.96
CA ALA A 48 17.11 -8.62 20.63
C ALA A 48 17.77 -8.54 22.01
N ASP A 49 17.83 -9.66 22.73
CA ASP A 49 18.45 -9.77 24.06
C ASP A 49 19.99 -9.74 24.01
N SER A 50 20.59 -10.00 22.85
CA SER A 50 22.05 -9.97 22.67
C SER A 50 22.63 -8.56 22.53
N GLN A 51 21.79 -7.55 22.31
CA GLN A 51 22.21 -6.14 22.24
C GLN A 51 22.63 -5.65 23.63
N ALA A 52 23.79 -5.03 23.73
CA ALA A 52 24.25 -4.42 24.99
C ALA A 52 23.52 -3.09 25.25
N GLY A 53 23.06 -2.89 26.49
CA GLY A 53 22.34 -1.69 26.90
C GLY A 53 21.01 -2.01 27.58
N GLU A 54 20.37 -0.99 28.14
CA GLU A 54 19.01 -1.13 28.66
C GLU A 54 18.03 -1.24 27.50
N LYS A 55 17.07 -2.16 27.61
CA LYS A 55 16.02 -2.31 26.59
C LYS A 55 15.03 -1.17 26.71
N PRO A 56 14.41 -0.75 25.59
CA PRO A 56 13.31 0.20 25.63
C PRO A 56 12.19 -0.32 26.54
N GLN A 57 11.74 0.52 27.47
CA GLN A 57 10.64 0.22 28.39
C GLN A 57 9.30 0.73 27.82
N LEU A 58 9.37 1.67 26.87
CA LEU A 58 8.24 2.42 26.35
C LEU A 58 8.41 2.68 24.85
N ILE A 59 7.28 2.66 24.16
CA ILE A 59 7.16 3.20 22.80
C ILE A 59 6.25 4.42 22.89
N ARG A 60 6.78 5.60 22.57
CA ARG A 60 5.97 6.80 22.41
C ARG A 60 5.55 6.92 20.94
N LEU A 61 4.29 7.27 20.74
CA LEU A 61 3.69 7.46 19.42
C LEU A 61 3.07 8.85 19.35
N GLU A 62 3.37 9.55 18.26
CA GLU A 62 2.73 10.80 17.91
C GLU A 62 2.23 10.74 16.47
N THR A 63 0.94 10.99 16.24
CA THR A 63 0.41 11.18 14.88
C THR A 63 0.77 12.57 14.41
N VAL A 64 1.63 12.65 13.41
CA VAL A 64 2.17 13.93 12.91
C VAL A 64 1.37 14.48 11.73
N ALA A 65 0.62 13.63 11.02
CA ALA A 65 -0.21 14.03 9.90
C ALA A 65 -1.32 13.01 9.60
N HIS A 66 -2.31 13.46 8.82
CA HIS A 66 -3.34 12.62 8.23
C HIS A 66 -3.31 12.78 6.71
N LEU A 67 -3.22 11.66 6.01
CA LEU A 67 -3.35 11.60 4.56
C LEU A 67 -4.69 10.94 4.19
N SER A 68 -5.16 11.15 2.97
CA SER A 68 -6.34 10.47 2.44
C SER A 68 -5.99 9.81 1.11
N ALA A 69 -6.44 8.56 0.93
CA ALA A 69 -6.35 7.87 -0.34
C ALA A 69 -7.52 6.89 -0.52
N PRO A 70 -7.89 6.56 -1.78
CA PRO A 70 -8.85 5.51 -2.06
C PRO A 70 -8.44 4.16 -1.48
N LYS A 71 -9.38 3.42 -0.89
CA LYS A 71 -9.10 2.11 -0.26
C LYS A 71 -8.45 1.10 -1.21
N VAL A 72 -8.82 1.13 -2.49
CA VAL A 72 -8.24 0.24 -3.51
C VAL A 72 -6.71 0.33 -3.62
N PHE A 73 -6.09 1.44 -3.18
CA PHE A 73 -4.63 1.58 -3.15
C PHE A 73 -3.97 1.00 -1.89
N VAL A 74 -4.75 0.71 -0.86
CA VAL A 74 -4.27 0.25 0.46
C VAL A 74 -4.61 -1.22 0.66
N VAL A 75 -5.82 -1.62 0.26
CA VAL A 75 -6.34 -2.98 0.36
C VAL A 75 -6.70 -3.48 -1.02
N ALA A 76 -6.01 -4.54 -1.44
CA ALA A 76 -6.25 -5.23 -2.70
C ALA A 76 -7.73 -5.67 -2.81
N GLY A 77 -8.41 -5.22 -3.87
CA GLY A 77 -9.80 -5.57 -4.16
C GLY A 77 -10.88 -4.77 -3.41
N ASP A 78 -10.51 -3.70 -2.70
CA ASP A 78 -11.46 -2.80 -2.03
C ASP A 78 -11.97 -1.68 -2.97
N GLY A 79 -12.86 -0.82 -2.48
CA GLY A 79 -13.54 0.23 -3.24
C GLY A 79 -12.80 1.56 -3.35
N TRP A 80 -13.44 2.51 -4.03
CA TRP A 80 -12.91 3.84 -4.34
C TRP A 80 -13.19 4.91 -3.26
N GLN A 81 -13.87 4.54 -2.18
CA GLN A 81 -14.03 5.43 -1.03
C GLN A 81 -12.67 5.76 -0.42
N ASP A 82 -12.50 7.02 -0.03
CA ASP A 82 -11.30 7.48 0.67
C ASP A 82 -11.24 6.90 2.09
N VAL A 83 -10.02 6.66 2.57
CA VAL A 83 -9.71 6.33 3.96
C VAL A 83 -8.67 7.26 4.54
N ASP A 84 -8.82 7.53 5.83
CA ASP A 84 -7.82 8.22 6.62
C ASP A 84 -6.58 7.32 6.82
N LEU A 85 -5.42 7.89 6.54
CA LEU A 85 -4.11 7.27 6.65
C LEU A 85 -3.27 8.08 7.64
N PRO A 86 -3.27 7.71 8.94
CA PRO A 86 -2.48 8.43 9.93
C PRO A 86 -1.00 8.15 9.72
N VAL A 87 -0.21 9.22 9.68
CA VAL A 87 1.26 9.17 9.63
C VAL A 87 1.77 9.40 11.05
N ALA A 88 2.52 8.44 11.58
CA ALA A 88 2.99 8.47 12.97
C ALA A 88 4.52 8.46 13.06
N SER A 89 5.04 9.19 14.04
CA SER A 89 6.42 9.13 14.51
C SER A 89 6.50 8.22 15.74
N TYR A 90 7.56 7.41 15.81
CA TYR A 90 7.78 6.45 16.89
C TYR A 90 9.12 6.75 17.58
N GLU A 91 9.09 6.84 18.90
CA GLU A 91 10.28 6.98 19.75
C GLU A 91 10.35 5.77 20.69
N LEU A 92 11.49 5.08 20.69
CA LEU A 92 11.82 4.03 21.66
C LEU A 92 12.58 4.67 22.83
N VAL A 93 12.08 4.47 24.05
CA VAL A 93 12.65 5.02 25.29
C VAL A 93 13.11 3.90 26.19
#